data_AF-R7UFT5-F1
#
_entry.id   AF-R7UFT5-F1
#
_cell.length_a   1.000
_cell.length_b   1.000
_cell.length_c   1.000
_cell.angle_alpha   90.00
_cell.angle_beta   90.00
_cell.angle_gamma   90.00
#
_symmetry.space_group_name_H-M   'P 1'
#
loop_
_entity.id
_entity.type
_entity.pdbx_description
1 polymer ?
#
loop_
_entity_poly.entity_id
_entity_poly.type
_entity_poly.pdbx_seq_one_letter_code
_entity_poly.pdbx_strand_id
1 'polypeptide(L)'
;CCNGTTFDPSYQLCCSDVIRYKPCGEAACCGPNAYTREVQVCCNGVISSRSSAWTECCDESVFDSQEEICCNKVVATKSNGTPGCCGTISYDIDTQICCQDHVHDDVSMSCCGHDSFDSKTHQCCGDSVFKIGDQDCCHGQVFSLELQSCCGDDIYTLTSNTSCCGDEIYDLRAHLCCDGKLEANTGWLLDASHYPPVHTVNCRWEVWDHHCR
;
A
#
# COMPACT_ATOMS: atom_id res chain seq x y z
N CYS A 1 -21.60 -6.70 47.11
CA CYS A 1 -20.77 -5.54 47.53
C CYS A 1 -20.13 -4.90 46.31
N CYS A 2 -19.84 -3.60 46.39
CA CYS A 2 -19.11 -2.80 45.41
C CYS A 2 -17.87 -2.24 46.13
N ASN A 3 -16.67 -2.65 45.73
CA ASN A 3 -15.43 -2.30 46.43
C ASN A 3 -15.52 -2.43 47.98
N GLY A 4 -15.93 -3.61 48.45
CA GLY A 4 -16.11 -3.88 49.88
C GLY A 4 -17.34 -3.23 50.55
N THR A 5 -18.06 -2.35 49.88
CA THR A 5 -19.26 -1.67 50.41
C THR A 5 -20.54 -2.42 50.02
N THR A 6 -21.45 -2.65 50.96
CA THR A 6 -22.78 -3.23 50.66
C THR A 6 -23.66 -2.20 49.95
N PHE A 7 -24.45 -2.62 48.97
CA PHE A 7 -25.38 -1.76 48.24
C PHE A 7 -26.66 -2.53 47.92
N ASP A 8 -27.76 -1.83 47.67
CA ASP A 8 -29.06 -2.40 47.33
C ASP A 8 -29.24 -2.50 45.81
N PRO A 9 -29.20 -3.71 45.21
CA PRO A 9 -29.30 -3.88 43.77
C PRO A 9 -30.70 -3.56 43.20
N SER A 10 -31.72 -3.35 44.05
CA SER A 10 -33.06 -2.96 43.58
C SER A 10 -33.10 -1.53 43.04
N TYR A 11 -32.28 -0.62 43.58
CA TYR A 11 -32.21 0.80 43.14
C TYR A 11 -30.79 1.34 42.98
N GLN A 12 -29.75 0.50 43.07
CA GLN A 12 -28.36 0.91 42.87
C GLN A 12 -27.61 -0.05 41.92
N LEU A 13 -26.58 0.46 41.27
CA LEU A 13 -25.58 -0.30 40.51
C LEU A 13 -24.19 -0.05 41.08
N CYS A 14 -23.32 -1.04 40.92
CA CYS A 14 -21.88 -0.86 41.08
C CYS A 14 -21.25 -0.68 39.69
N CYS A 15 -20.76 0.51 39.38
CA CYS A 15 -20.11 0.83 38.12
C CYS A 15 -18.65 1.18 38.40
N SER A 16 -17.70 0.35 37.94
CA SER A 16 -16.26 0.53 38.16
C SER A 16 -15.93 0.91 39.61
N ASP A 17 -16.36 0.07 40.55
CA ASP A 17 -16.16 0.27 42.00
C ASP A 17 -16.86 1.48 42.64
N VAL A 18 -17.70 2.20 41.87
CA VAL A 18 -18.51 3.33 42.36
C VAL A 18 -19.99 2.92 42.41
N ILE A 19 -20.61 3.07 43.57
CA ILE A 19 -22.06 2.86 43.73
C ILE A 19 -22.80 4.05 43.11
N ARG A 20 -23.73 3.77 42.18
CA ARG A 20 -24.61 4.75 41.52
C ARG A 20 -26.07 4.38 41.70
N TYR A 21 -26.96 5.37 41.69
CA TYR A 21 -28.40 5.09 41.62
C TYR A 21 -28.74 4.47 40.28
N LYS A 22 -29.64 3.48 40.31
CA LYS A 22 -30.17 2.83 39.11
C LYS A 22 -31.15 3.78 38.41
N PRO A 23 -30.81 4.31 37.21
CA PRO A 23 -31.77 5.09 36.44
C PRO A 23 -32.98 4.23 36.07
N CYS A 24 -34.10 4.89 35.81
CA CYS A 24 -35.30 4.22 35.31
C CYS A 24 -35.03 3.62 33.93
N GLY A 25 -35.54 2.40 33.69
CA GLY A 25 -35.30 1.64 32.46
C GLY A 25 -34.20 0.59 32.61
N GLU A 26 -33.67 0.17 31.48
CA GLU A 26 -32.60 -0.79 31.32
C GLU A 26 -31.26 -0.11 31.63
N ALA A 27 -31.02 0.03 32.93
CA ALA A 27 -29.81 0.63 33.45
C ALA A 27 -28.56 -0.20 33.13
N ALA A 28 -27.50 0.50 32.72
CA ALA A 28 -26.17 -0.06 32.46
C ALA A 28 -25.07 0.87 32.98
N CYS A 29 -23.83 0.38 32.99
CA CYS A 29 -22.66 1.16 33.37
C CYS A 29 -21.84 1.56 32.14
N CYS A 30 -21.33 2.79 32.15
CA CYS A 30 -20.32 3.32 31.24
C CYS A 30 -19.17 3.84 32.10
N GLY A 31 -18.12 3.03 32.26
CA GLY A 31 -17.08 3.30 33.26
C GLY A 31 -17.68 3.44 34.66
N PRO A 32 -17.42 4.54 35.39
CA PRO A 32 -17.94 4.76 36.75
C PRO A 32 -19.36 5.33 36.80
N ASN A 33 -20.01 5.52 35.65
CA ASN A 33 -21.30 6.20 35.55
C ASN A 33 -22.41 5.23 35.16
N ALA A 34 -23.59 5.40 35.75
CA ALA A 34 -24.79 4.66 35.36
C ALA A 34 -25.56 5.46 34.31
N TYR A 35 -26.11 4.78 33.32
CA TYR A 35 -26.93 5.35 32.25
C TYR A 35 -28.07 4.40 31.88
N THR A 36 -29.00 4.84 31.04
CA THR A 36 -30.16 4.03 30.63
C THR A 36 -30.13 3.76 29.12
N ARG A 37 -30.24 2.50 28.70
CA ARG A 37 -30.00 2.09 27.31
C ARG A 37 -31.06 2.56 26.33
N GLU A 38 -32.24 2.90 26.82
CA GLU A 38 -33.39 3.34 26.03
C GLU A 38 -33.13 4.67 25.32
N VAL A 39 -32.43 5.60 25.97
CA VAL A 39 -32.21 6.96 25.45
C VAL A 39 -30.74 7.33 25.34
N GLN A 40 -29.83 6.47 25.80
CA GLN A 40 -28.40 6.75 25.82
C GLN A 40 -27.58 5.54 25.34
N VAL A 41 -26.36 5.82 24.91
CA VAL A 41 -25.36 4.86 24.48
C VAL A 41 -24.01 5.23 25.12
N CYS A 42 -23.17 4.23 25.39
CA CYS A 42 -21.82 4.40 25.91
C CYS A 42 -20.82 4.09 24.79
N CYS A 43 -20.12 5.11 24.31
CA CYS A 43 -19.11 5.00 23.26
C CYS A 43 -17.73 5.26 23.88
N ASN A 44 -16.91 4.21 23.98
CA ASN A 44 -15.57 4.26 24.56
C ASN A 44 -15.47 5.04 25.90
N GLY A 45 -16.45 4.85 26.80
CA GLY A 45 -16.48 5.53 28.11
C GLY A 45 -17.23 6.86 28.15
N VAL A 46 -17.69 7.37 27.00
CA VAL A 46 -18.51 8.58 26.89
C VAL A 46 -19.99 8.20 26.77
N ILE A 47 -20.83 8.75 27.66
CA ILE A 47 -22.29 8.57 27.58
C ILE A 47 -22.86 9.67 26.68
N SER A 48 -23.53 9.26 25.61
CA SER A 48 -24.19 10.14 24.64
C SER A 48 -25.66 9.78 24.50
N SER A 49 -26.49 10.75 24.10
CA SER A 49 -27.91 10.51 23.81
C SER A 49 -28.07 9.74 22.50
N ARG A 50 -29.10 8.89 22.43
CA ARG A 50 -29.56 8.30 21.17
C ARG A 50 -30.36 9.34 20.39
N SER A 51 -29.90 9.66 19.19
CA SER A 51 -30.63 10.49 18.23
C SER A 51 -31.73 9.70 17.51
N SER A 52 -31.53 8.39 17.33
CA SER A 52 -32.45 7.50 16.62
C SER A 52 -32.23 6.03 17.05
N ALA A 53 -33.00 5.11 16.45
CA ALA A 53 -32.78 3.67 16.60
C ALA A 53 -31.46 3.20 15.96
N TRP A 54 -30.88 4.03 15.08
CA TRP A 54 -29.67 3.76 14.31
C TRP A 54 -28.44 4.47 14.88
N THR A 55 -28.55 5.03 16.10
CA THR A 55 -27.39 5.59 16.79
C THR A 55 -26.36 4.50 17.09
N GLU A 56 -25.18 4.66 16.50
CA GLU A 56 -24.02 3.79 16.66
C GLU A 56 -22.81 4.59 17.18
N CYS A 57 -21.78 3.87 17.63
CA CYS A 57 -20.55 4.47 18.15
C CYS A 57 -19.47 4.49 17.08
N CYS A 58 -18.79 5.63 16.95
CA CYS A 58 -17.52 5.79 16.26
C CYS A 58 -16.49 6.28 17.27
N ASP A 59 -15.74 5.34 17.85
CA ASP A 59 -14.83 5.59 18.98
C ASP A 59 -15.56 6.23 20.18
N GLU A 60 -15.26 7.47 20.54
CA GLU A 60 -15.96 8.22 21.60
C GLU A 60 -17.24 8.95 21.12
N SER A 61 -17.41 9.10 19.80
CA SER A 61 -18.53 9.84 19.20
C SER A 61 -19.71 8.93 18.85
N VAL A 62 -20.89 9.52 18.75
CA VAL A 62 -22.08 8.85 18.20
C VAL A 62 -22.37 9.36 16.79
N PHE A 63 -22.94 8.51 15.95
CA PHE A 63 -23.42 8.87 14.61
C PHE A 63 -24.71 8.12 14.29
N ASP A 64 -25.46 8.61 13.29
CA ASP A 64 -26.64 7.91 12.78
C ASP A 64 -26.25 7.02 11.60
N SER A 65 -26.34 5.69 11.76
CA SER A 65 -25.91 4.75 10.72
C SER A 65 -26.83 4.70 9.51
N GLN A 66 -27.92 5.47 9.45
CA GLN A 66 -28.64 5.71 8.20
C GLN A 66 -27.91 6.70 7.29
N GLU A 67 -27.38 7.79 7.86
CA GLU A 67 -26.84 8.94 7.12
C GLU A 67 -25.31 8.99 7.11
N GLU A 68 -24.66 8.33 8.08
CA GLU A 68 -23.23 8.46 8.36
C GLU A 68 -22.55 7.08 8.46
N ILE A 69 -21.22 7.07 8.36
CA ILE A 69 -20.35 5.90 8.48
C ILE A 69 -19.14 6.26 9.35
N CYS A 70 -18.61 5.28 10.10
CA CYS A 70 -17.39 5.46 10.86
C CYS A 70 -16.17 4.96 10.07
N CYS A 71 -15.29 5.88 9.67
CA CYS A 71 -14.04 5.59 8.94
C CYS A 71 -12.83 5.98 9.79
N ASN A 72 -12.01 4.99 10.17
CA ASN A 72 -10.82 5.20 11.01
C ASN A 72 -11.10 6.09 12.24
N LYS A 73 -12.19 5.77 12.96
CA LYS A 73 -12.66 6.49 14.17
C LYS A 73 -13.16 7.91 13.94
N VAL A 74 -13.33 8.32 12.68
CA VAL A 74 -13.94 9.59 12.29
C VAL A 74 -15.29 9.33 11.68
N VAL A 75 -16.30 10.09 12.12
CA VAL A 75 -17.64 10.04 11.52
C VAL A 75 -17.58 10.81 10.20
N ALA A 76 -18.01 10.15 9.12
CA ALA A 76 -18.14 10.73 7.80
C ALA A 76 -19.58 10.59 7.30
N THR A 77 -20.08 11.59 6.58
CA THR A 77 -21.35 11.47 5.86
C THR A 77 -21.22 10.41 4.78
N LYS A 78 -22.20 9.53 4.62
CA LYS A 78 -22.18 8.53 3.55
C LYS A 78 -22.13 9.19 2.18
N SER A 79 -21.34 8.62 1.29
CA SER A 79 -21.39 8.93 -0.13
C SER A 79 -22.74 8.51 -0.73
N ASN A 80 -23.09 9.12 -1.87
CA ASN A 80 -24.17 8.60 -2.70
C ASN A 80 -23.74 7.24 -3.27
N GLY A 81 -24.63 6.26 -3.31
CA GLY A 81 -24.27 4.91 -3.78
C GLY A 81 -23.91 3.97 -2.63
N THR A 82 -22.87 3.15 -2.81
CA THR A 82 -22.46 2.17 -1.81
C THR A 82 -21.27 2.73 -1.01
N PRO A 83 -21.48 3.15 0.26
CA PRO A 83 -20.44 3.82 1.02
C PRO A 83 -19.34 2.86 1.48
N GLY A 84 -18.09 3.23 1.20
CA GLY A 84 -16.88 2.63 1.74
C GLY A 84 -15.98 3.67 2.38
N CYS A 85 -14.93 3.21 3.08
CA CYS A 85 -13.97 4.10 3.75
C CYS A 85 -12.65 4.18 2.99
N CYS A 86 -12.18 5.40 2.77
CA CYS A 86 -10.83 5.71 2.30
C CYS A 86 -10.18 6.61 3.36
N GLY A 87 -9.27 6.08 4.16
CA GLY A 87 -8.79 6.78 5.35
C GLY A 87 -9.94 7.16 6.30
N THR A 88 -10.13 8.47 6.51
CA THR A 88 -11.18 9.02 7.39
C THR A 88 -12.40 9.55 6.63
N ILE A 89 -12.47 9.37 5.31
CA ILE A 89 -13.58 9.86 4.48
C ILE A 89 -14.41 8.70 3.90
N SER A 90 -15.69 8.96 3.69
CA SER A 90 -16.58 8.07 2.93
C SER A 90 -16.42 8.32 1.43
N TYR A 91 -16.45 7.25 0.64
CA TYR A 91 -16.45 7.31 -0.83
C TYR A 91 -17.39 6.26 -1.42
N ASP A 92 -17.84 6.44 -2.66
CA ASP A 92 -18.71 5.49 -3.34
C ASP A 92 -17.88 4.39 -4.01
N ILE A 93 -17.96 3.16 -3.47
CA ILE A 93 -17.15 2.05 -3.99
C ILE A 93 -17.57 1.61 -5.40
N ASP A 94 -18.77 2.01 -5.84
CA ASP A 94 -19.28 1.63 -7.17
C ASP A 94 -18.76 2.56 -8.28
N THR A 95 -18.32 3.77 -7.94
CA THR A 95 -17.92 4.79 -8.93
C THR A 95 -16.50 5.32 -8.73
N GLN A 96 -15.91 5.14 -7.56
CA GLN A 96 -14.63 5.73 -7.18
C GLN A 96 -13.64 4.66 -6.68
N ILE A 97 -12.35 4.98 -6.67
CA ILE A 97 -11.27 4.13 -6.14
C ILE A 97 -10.52 4.87 -5.02
N CYS A 98 -10.04 4.13 -4.03
CA CYS A 98 -9.19 4.65 -2.95
C CYS A 98 -7.73 4.21 -3.14
N CYS A 99 -6.83 5.17 -3.33
CA CYS A 99 -5.38 4.96 -3.43
C CYS A 99 -4.68 5.62 -2.24
N GLN A 100 -4.20 4.82 -1.28
CA GLN A 100 -3.54 5.30 -0.05
C GLN A 100 -4.24 6.53 0.57
N ASP A 101 -5.48 6.34 1.02
CA ASP A 101 -6.32 7.38 1.64
C ASP A 101 -6.73 8.56 0.72
N HIS A 102 -6.48 8.49 -0.59
CA HIS A 102 -6.96 9.46 -1.58
C HIS A 102 -8.03 8.84 -2.48
N VAL A 103 -9.15 9.55 -2.64
CA VAL A 103 -10.28 9.11 -3.47
C VAL A 103 -10.15 9.69 -4.88
N HIS A 104 -10.37 8.85 -5.89
CA HIS A 104 -10.37 9.21 -7.31
C HIS A 104 -11.67 8.80 -7.98
N ASP A 105 -12.18 9.62 -8.91
CA ASP A 105 -13.54 9.53 -9.47
C ASP A 105 -13.76 8.48 -10.57
N ASP A 106 -12.82 7.57 -10.78
CA ASP A 106 -12.92 6.52 -11.79
C ASP A 106 -12.47 5.17 -11.22
N VAL A 107 -13.46 4.33 -10.91
CA VAL A 107 -13.28 2.96 -10.40
C VAL A 107 -12.51 2.05 -11.36
N SER A 108 -12.42 2.39 -12.65
CA SER A 108 -11.69 1.59 -13.65
C SER A 108 -10.18 1.84 -13.64
N MET A 109 -9.70 2.82 -12.89
CA MET A 109 -8.29 3.16 -12.76
C MET A 109 -7.57 2.22 -11.78
N SER A 110 -6.24 2.20 -11.86
CA SER A 110 -5.36 1.47 -10.94
C SER A 110 -4.61 2.45 -10.03
N CYS A 111 -4.16 1.99 -8.86
CA CYS A 111 -3.40 2.82 -7.93
C CYS A 111 -1.88 2.66 -8.10
N CYS A 112 -1.16 3.78 -8.00
CA CYS A 112 0.29 3.85 -7.83
C CYS A 112 0.57 4.82 -6.68
N GLY A 113 0.90 4.29 -5.49
CA GLY A 113 0.93 5.10 -4.29
C GLY A 113 -0.43 5.75 -4.00
N HIS A 114 -0.43 7.08 -3.87
CA HIS A 114 -1.63 7.90 -3.65
C HIS A 114 -2.36 8.25 -4.96
N ASP A 115 -1.73 8.06 -6.11
CA ASP A 115 -2.26 8.47 -7.41
C ASP A 115 -3.03 7.34 -8.10
N SER A 116 -4.01 7.72 -8.92
CA SER A 116 -4.68 6.79 -9.84
C SER A 116 -4.17 6.96 -11.27
N PHE A 117 -4.12 5.87 -12.04
CA PHE A 117 -3.67 5.87 -13.42
C PHE A 117 -4.43 4.86 -14.29
N ASP A 118 -4.46 5.11 -15.60
CA ASP A 118 -5.06 4.20 -16.57
C ASP A 118 -4.04 3.12 -16.94
N SER A 119 -4.29 1.89 -16.48
CA SER A 119 -3.40 0.75 -16.72
C SER A 119 -3.32 0.30 -18.18
N LYS A 120 -4.14 0.86 -19.07
CA LYS A 120 -4.06 0.61 -20.52
C LYS A 120 -2.97 1.46 -21.18
N THR A 121 -2.63 2.59 -20.59
CA THR A 121 -1.69 3.57 -21.17
C THR A 121 -0.45 3.78 -20.31
N HIS A 122 -0.52 3.49 -19.02
CA HIS A 122 0.54 3.71 -18.05
C HIS A 122 0.79 2.47 -17.17
N GLN A 123 1.93 2.46 -16.51
CA GLN A 123 2.34 1.46 -15.52
C GLN A 123 2.90 2.15 -14.28
N CYS A 124 2.87 1.44 -13.15
CA CYS A 124 3.43 1.89 -11.88
C CYS A 124 4.80 1.27 -11.63
N CYS A 125 5.74 2.08 -11.16
CA CYS A 125 7.08 1.69 -10.77
C CYS A 125 7.43 2.38 -9.44
N GLY A 126 7.45 1.61 -8.34
CA GLY A 126 7.49 2.20 -7.00
C GLY A 126 6.24 3.07 -6.77
N ASP A 127 6.44 4.37 -6.58
CA ASP A 127 5.36 5.37 -6.47
C ASP A 127 5.27 6.28 -7.71
N SER A 128 5.92 5.92 -8.82
CA SER A 128 5.93 6.69 -10.07
C SER A 128 5.13 6.02 -11.17
N VAL A 129 4.24 6.78 -11.80
CA VAL A 129 3.49 6.37 -12.99
C VAL A 129 4.25 6.78 -14.24
N PHE A 130 4.42 5.87 -15.19
CA PHE A 130 5.07 6.13 -16.47
C PHE A 130 4.27 5.60 -17.65
N LYS A 131 4.51 6.16 -18.84
CA LYS A 131 3.79 5.78 -20.06
C LYS A 131 4.39 4.53 -20.69
N ILE A 132 3.54 3.57 -21.01
CA ILE A 132 3.95 2.31 -21.65
C ILE A 132 4.55 2.61 -23.04
N GLY A 133 5.70 2.00 -23.33
CA GLY A 133 6.36 2.04 -24.64
C GLY A 133 7.49 3.05 -24.78
N ASP A 134 7.52 4.10 -23.94
CA ASP A 134 8.59 5.11 -23.94
C ASP A 134 9.60 4.87 -22.79
N GLN A 135 9.12 4.25 -21.71
CA GLN A 135 9.83 4.07 -20.45
C GLN A 135 9.60 2.66 -19.90
N ASP A 136 10.42 2.26 -18.95
CA ASP A 136 10.33 0.99 -18.24
C ASP A 136 10.81 1.13 -16.77
N CYS A 137 10.64 0.08 -15.98
CA CYS A 137 10.90 0.06 -14.53
C CYS A 137 12.08 -0.85 -14.18
N CYS A 138 13.04 -0.31 -13.42
CA CYS A 138 14.16 -1.05 -12.86
C CYS A 138 14.19 -0.80 -11.35
N HIS A 139 13.93 -1.83 -10.55
CA HIS A 139 13.96 -1.75 -9.07
C HIS A 139 13.20 -0.54 -8.48
N GLY A 140 12.02 -0.21 -9.02
CA GLY A 140 11.22 0.93 -8.55
C GLY A 140 11.65 2.31 -9.09
N GLN A 141 12.61 2.35 -10.02
CA GLN A 141 13.03 3.54 -10.73
C GLN A 141 12.62 3.47 -12.21
N VAL A 142 12.00 4.53 -12.70
CA VAL A 142 11.60 4.66 -14.12
C VAL A 142 12.81 5.10 -14.95
N PHE A 143 13.04 4.44 -16.08
CA PHE A 143 14.08 4.82 -17.04
C PHE A 143 13.54 4.94 -18.47
N SER A 144 14.25 5.67 -19.33
CA SER A 144 13.88 5.82 -20.74
C SER A 144 14.45 4.68 -21.59
N LEU A 145 13.59 4.02 -22.36
CA LEU A 145 14.01 2.95 -23.27
C LEU A 145 14.89 3.45 -24.43
N GLU A 146 14.86 4.75 -24.74
CA GLU A 146 15.70 5.34 -25.79
C GLU A 146 17.17 5.42 -25.38
N LEU A 147 17.43 5.66 -24.09
CA LEU A 147 18.76 6.04 -23.61
C LEU A 147 19.35 5.09 -22.59
N GLN A 148 18.53 4.21 -21.99
CA GLN A 148 18.91 3.47 -20.79
C GLN A 148 18.42 2.02 -20.84
N SER A 149 19.03 1.19 -20.01
CA SER A 149 18.63 -0.20 -19.79
C SER A 149 18.86 -0.58 -18.32
N CYS A 150 18.20 -1.64 -17.88
CA CYS A 150 18.29 -2.19 -16.53
C CYS A 150 19.23 -3.40 -16.52
N CYS A 151 20.14 -3.46 -15.56
CA CYS A 151 21.05 -4.59 -15.33
C CYS A 151 21.06 -4.90 -13.83
N GLY A 152 20.55 -6.07 -13.44
CA GLY A 152 20.25 -6.33 -12.03
C GLY A 152 19.32 -5.27 -11.45
N ASP A 153 19.81 -4.54 -10.45
CA ASP A 153 19.08 -3.43 -9.81
C ASP A 153 19.50 -2.04 -10.33
N ASP A 154 20.47 -1.97 -11.25
CA ASP A 154 21.07 -0.73 -11.71
C ASP A 154 20.59 -0.31 -13.11
N ILE A 155 20.23 0.97 -13.24
CA ILE A 155 19.97 1.60 -14.54
C ILE A 155 21.28 2.16 -15.10
N TYR A 156 21.60 1.80 -16.35
CA TYR A 156 22.77 2.35 -17.04
C TYR A 156 22.40 2.95 -18.39
N THR A 157 23.20 3.92 -18.84
CA THR A 157 23.04 4.54 -20.15
C THR A 157 23.55 3.62 -21.25
N LEU A 158 22.75 3.47 -22.31
CA LEU A 158 23.13 2.80 -23.54
C LEU A 158 24.21 3.61 -24.25
N THR A 159 25.45 3.18 -24.11
CA THR A 159 26.60 3.71 -24.86
C THR A 159 27.19 2.61 -25.73
N SER A 160 28.05 2.97 -26.67
CA SER A 160 28.70 1.98 -27.54
C SER A 160 29.66 1.02 -26.83
N ASN A 161 29.99 1.26 -25.56
CA ASN A 161 30.94 0.42 -24.81
C ASN A 161 30.37 -0.13 -23.51
N THR A 162 29.09 0.02 -23.19
CA THR A 162 28.52 -0.51 -21.94
C THR A 162 27.53 -1.64 -22.21
N SER A 163 27.60 -2.72 -21.43
CA SER A 163 26.71 -3.86 -21.54
C SER A 163 26.46 -4.51 -20.17
N CYS A 164 25.54 -5.47 -20.11
CA CYS A 164 25.14 -6.17 -18.90
C CYS A 164 25.53 -7.65 -19.00
N CYS A 165 26.07 -8.22 -17.92
CA CYS A 165 26.36 -9.65 -17.80
C CYS A 165 25.88 -10.17 -16.45
N GLY A 166 24.84 -11.01 -16.43
CA GLY A 166 24.15 -11.31 -15.18
C GLY A 166 23.56 -10.02 -14.61
N ASP A 167 24.07 -9.58 -13.46
CA ASP A 167 23.67 -8.35 -12.77
C ASP A 167 24.77 -7.28 -12.77
N GLU A 168 25.86 -7.48 -13.52
CA GLU A 168 26.99 -6.56 -13.56
C GLU A 168 27.06 -5.77 -14.87
N ILE A 169 27.07 -4.44 -14.75
CA ILE A 169 27.32 -3.53 -15.86
C ILE A 169 28.84 -3.48 -16.11
N TYR A 170 29.26 -3.65 -17.37
CA TYR A 170 30.67 -3.70 -17.73
C TYR A 170 31.00 -2.93 -19.00
N ASP A 171 32.27 -2.54 -19.13
CA ASP A 171 32.82 -1.95 -20.35
C ASP A 171 33.22 -3.04 -21.36
N LEU A 172 32.62 -3.03 -22.55
CA LEU A 172 32.88 -3.93 -23.67
C LEU A 172 34.33 -3.89 -24.16
N ARG A 173 35.08 -2.81 -23.87
CA ARG A 173 36.52 -2.72 -24.18
C ARG A 173 37.38 -3.49 -23.18
N ALA A 174 36.85 -3.71 -21.98
CA ALA A 174 37.58 -4.33 -20.88
C ALA A 174 37.18 -5.78 -20.66
N HIS A 175 35.92 -6.17 -20.94
CA HIS A 175 35.42 -7.52 -20.66
C HIS A 175 34.52 -8.07 -21.78
N LEU A 176 34.30 -9.39 -21.75
CA LEU A 176 33.28 -10.12 -22.49
C LEU A 176 32.39 -10.88 -21.50
N CYS A 177 31.10 -11.04 -21.82
CA CYS A 177 30.18 -11.89 -21.06
C CYS A 177 30.11 -13.29 -21.67
N CYS A 178 30.43 -14.33 -20.90
CA CYS A 178 30.41 -15.71 -21.35
C CYS A 178 29.77 -16.59 -20.26
N ASP A 179 28.65 -17.24 -20.58
CA ASP A 179 27.81 -18.00 -19.63
C ASP A 179 27.47 -17.24 -18.34
N GLY A 180 27.18 -15.94 -18.47
CA GLY A 180 26.82 -15.08 -17.34
C GLY A 180 28.01 -14.66 -16.45
N LYS A 181 29.24 -14.85 -16.91
CA LYS A 181 30.47 -14.42 -16.21
C LYS A 181 31.27 -13.45 -17.07
N LEU A 182 31.91 -12.48 -16.40
CA LEU A 182 32.81 -11.54 -17.03
C LEU A 182 34.20 -12.14 -17.20
N GLU A 183 34.69 -12.13 -18.43
CA GLU A 183 36.05 -12.52 -18.82
C GLU A 183 36.80 -11.31 -19.38
N ALA A 184 38.12 -11.24 -19.19
CA ALA A 184 38.90 -10.10 -19.68
C ALA A 184 38.90 -10.02 -21.22
N ASN A 185 38.63 -8.84 -21.77
CA ASN A 185 38.73 -8.55 -23.20
C ASN A 185 40.18 -8.21 -23.59
N THR A 186 40.99 -9.23 -23.82
CA THR A 186 42.41 -9.06 -24.16
C THR A 186 42.64 -8.81 -25.66
N GLY A 187 41.72 -8.11 -26.33
CA GLY A 187 41.71 -7.88 -27.79
C GLY A 187 43.11 -7.83 -28.41
N TRP A 188 43.43 -8.84 -29.24
CA TRP A 188 44.67 -9.02 -30.02
C TRP A 188 45.93 -8.34 -29.46
N LEU A 189 46.34 -8.69 -28.24
CA LEU A 189 47.76 -8.56 -27.91
C LEU A 189 48.52 -9.61 -28.73
N LEU A 190 49.10 -9.15 -29.83
CA LEU A 190 50.13 -9.83 -30.61
C LEU A 190 51.20 -10.38 -29.66
N ASP A 191 51.25 -11.70 -29.50
CA ASP A 191 52.53 -12.36 -29.27
C ASP A 191 52.64 -13.55 -30.23
N ALA A 192 53.43 -13.37 -31.29
CA ALA A 192 53.69 -14.34 -32.34
C ALA A 192 54.66 -15.45 -31.88
N SER A 193 54.68 -15.82 -30.60
CA SER A 193 55.70 -16.74 -30.07
C SER A 193 55.20 -18.01 -29.39
N HIS A 194 53.91 -18.18 -29.11
CA HIS A 194 53.42 -19.41 -28.45
C HIS A 194 52.10 -19.92 -29.03
N TYR A 195 52.23 -20.87 -29.97
CA TYR A 195 51.19 -21.83 -30.32
C TYR A 195 51.17 -22.92 -29.23
N PRO A 196 50.10 -23.00 -28.42
CA PRO A 196 49.04 -23.99 -28.65
C PRO A 196 47.67 -23.30 -28.69
N PRO A 197 46.57 -23.97 -29.07
CA PRO A 197 45.36 -23.29 -29.52
C PRO A 197 44.79 -22.50 -28.35
N VAL A 198 44.88 -21.18 -28.43
CA VAL A 198 44.08 -20.31 -27.58
C VAL A 198 42.66 -20.74 -27.87
N HIS A 199 41.98 -21.29 -26.87
CA HIS A 199 40.53 -21.32 -26.87
C HIS A 199 40.13 -19.87 -27.10
N THR A 200 39.88 -19.50 -28.36
CA THR A 200 39.00 -18.39 -28.69
C THR A 200 37.81 -18.68 -27.82
N VAL A 201 37.63 -17.90 -26.75
CA VAL A 201 36.41 -17.99 -25.97
C VAL A 201 35.36 -17.62 -26.99
N ASN A 202 34.73 -18.65 -27.56
CA ASN A 202 33.71 -18.55 -28.58
C ASN A 202 32.47 -18.10 -27.82
N CYS A 203 32.51 -16.89 -27.28
CA CYS A 203 31.33 -16.21 -26.81
C CYS A 203 30.60 -15.90 -28.11
N ARG A 204 29.68 -16.80 -28.46
CA ARG A 204 28.78 -16.61 -29.59
C ARG A 204 28.19 -15.22 -29.42
N TRP A 205 28.29 -14.41 -30.46
CA TRP A 205 27.63 -13.12 -30.54
C TRP A 205 26.11 -13.35 -30.66
N GLU A 206 25.49 -13.88 -29.62
CA GLU A 206 24.04 -13.88 -29.48
C GLU A 206 23.70 -12.55 -28.81
N VAL A 207 23.56 -11.55 -29.67
CA VAL A 207 22.91 -10.29 -29.34
C VAL A 207 21.49 -10.65 -28.93
N TRP A 208 21.24 -10.66 -27.62
CA TRP A 208 19.93 -10.51 -26.99
C TRP A 208 18.76 -11.20 -27.72
N ASP A 209 18.46 -12.43 -27.33
CA ASP A 209 17.07 -12.72 -27.00
C ASP A 209 17.05 -13.83 -25.94
N HIS A 210 16.36 -13.56 -24.84
CA HIS A 210 15.96 -14.61 -23.92
C HIS A 210 15.28 -15.70 -24.76
N HIS A 211 15.87 -16.90 -24.85
CA HIS A 211 15.32 -18.23 -25.12
C HIS A 211 16.39 -19.11 -25.81
N CYS A 212 17.07 -19.97 -25.04
CA CYS A 212 17.90 -21.05 -25.60
C CYS A 212 17.03 -22.27 -25.95
N ARG A 213 17.07 -22.69 -27.22
CA ARG A 213 17.07 -24.11 -27.63
C ARG A 213 18.10 -24.32 -28.71
#